data_AF-A0A9E5WSQ1-F1
#
_entry.id   AF-A0A9E5WSQ1-F1
#
_cell.length_a   1.000
_cell.length_b   1.000
_cell.length_c   1.000
_cell.angle_alpha   90.00
_cell.angle_beta   90.00
_cell.angle_gamma   90.00
#
_symmetry.space_group_name_H-M   'P 1'
#
loop_
_entity.id
_entity.type
_entity.pdbx_description
1 polymer ?
#
loop_
_entity_poly.entity_id
_entity_poly.type
_entity_poly.pdbx_seq_one_letter_code
_entity_poly.pdbx_strand_id
1 'polypeptide(L)' 'SIIADPKFRDPLHRDFRLPPDSPAISIGFRPFDSTEAGVYGDPGWIRKAKEVKYPPVELPPPPPSR' A
#
# COMPACT_ATOMS: atom_id res chain seq x y z
N SER A 1 -7.53 4.00 19.54
CA SER A 1 -6.39 4.42 18.70
C SER A 1 -5.12 4.33 19.54
N ILE A 2 -3.97 4.00 18.95
CA ILE A 2 -2.65 3.97 19.62
C ILE A 2 -1.63 4.76 18.80
N ILE A 3 -0.61 5.32 19.47
CA ILE A 3 0.56 5.93 18.84
C ILE A 3 1.76 5.07 19.26
N ALA A 4 2.35 4.34 18.32
CA ALA A 4 3.45 3.43 18.56
C ALA A 4 4.25 3.19 17.28
N ASP A 5 5.50 2.73 17.42
CA ASP A 5 6.32 2.26 16.30
C ASP A 5 5.76 0.93 15.75
N PRO A 6 5.35 0.85 14.47
CA PRO A 6 4.81 -0.37 13.90
C PRO A 6 5.85 -1.48 13.70
N LYS A 7 7.16 -1.17 13.79
CA LYS A 7 8.27 -2.11 13.60
C LYS A 7 8.31 -2.75 12.21
N PHE A 8 8.15 -1.96 11.14
CA PHE A 8 8.28 -2.48 9.76
C PHE A 8 9.57 -3.28 9.57
N ARG A 9 9.51 -4.39 8.83
CA ARG A 9 10.65 -5.30 8.68
C ARG A 9 11.87 -4.64 8.01
N ASP A 10 11.67 -3.92 6.91
CA ASP A 10 12.75 -3.19 6.22
C ASP A 10 12.18 -2.05 5.35
N PRO A 11 11.78 -0.92 5.97
CA PRO A 11 11.17 0.18 5.24
C PRO A 11 12.12 0.87 4.26
N LEU A 12 13.44 0.78 4.47
CA LEU A 12 14.44 1.36 3.56
C LEU A 12 14.46 0.64 2.21
N HIS A 13 14.22 -0.68 2.22
CA HIS A 13 14.08 -1.49 1.00
C HIS A 13 12.61 -1.73 0.61
N ARG A 14 11.68 -0.92 1.14
CA ARG A 14 10.24 -0.96 0.86
C ARG A 14 9.53 -2.24 1.34
N ASP A 15 10.08 -2.96 2.30
CA ASP A 15 9.39 -4.04 3.02
C ASP A 15 8.65 -3.48 4.23
N PHE A 16 7.39 -3.13 4.00
CA PHE A 16 6.47 -2.62 5.03
C PHE A 16 5.64 -3.73 5.69
N ARG A 17 6.05 -5.00 5.58
CA ARG A 17 5.38 -6.08 6.32
C ARG A 17 5.62 -5.90 7.82
N LEU A 18 4.63 -6.31 8.61
CA LEU A 18 4.69 -6.23 10.07
C LEU A 18 5.17 -7.56 10.64
N PRO A 19 6.13 -7.54 11.59
CA PRO A 19 6.49 -8.73 12.33
C PRO A 19 5.36 -9.15 13.28
N PRO A 20 5.34 -10.41 13.76
CA PRO A 20 4.30 -10.91 14.66
C PRO A 20 4.17 -10.13 15.99
N ASP A 21 5.23 -9.43 16.42
CA ASP A 21 5.29 -8.63 17.65
C ASP A 21 5.00 -7.12 17.42
N SER A 22 4.47 -6.77 16.25
CA SER A 22 4.05 -5.40 15.94
C SER A 22 2.87 -4.98 16.83
N PRO A 23 2.86 -3.74 17.36
CA PRO A 23 1.72 -3.22 18.12
C PRO A 23 0.44 -3.09 17.28
N ALA A 24 0.52 -3.15 15.95
CA ALA A 24 -0.67 -3.17 15.10
C ALA A 24 -1.50 -4.46 15.32
N ILE A 25 -0.85 -5.58 15.61
CA ILE A 25 -1.52 -6.87 15.81
C ILE A 25 -2.41 -6.82 17.06
N SER A 26 -1.96 -6.15 18.12
CA SER A 26 -2.72 -6.05 19.37
C SER A 26 -4.00 -5.20 19.24
N ILE A 27 -4.05 -4.29 18.28
CA ILE A 27 -5.26 -3.49 17.97
C ILE A 27 -6.14 -4.14 16.88
N GLY A 28 -5.85 -5.38 16.49
CA GLY A 28 -6.68 -6.17 15.58
C GLY A 28 -6.30 -6.06 14.10
N PHE A 29 -5.16 -5.44 13.76
CA PHE A 29 -4.66 -5.49 12.39
C PHE A 29 -4.30 -6.93 12.01
N ARG A 30 -4.68 -7.32 10.80
CA ARG A 30 -4.37 -8.64 10.22
C ARG A 30 -3.43 -8.44 9.04
N PRO A 31 -2.15 -8.87 9.13
CA PRO A 31 -1.25 -8.85 7.99
C PRO A 31 -1.83 -9.64 6.82
N PHE A 32 -1.63 -9.12 5.61
CA PHE A 32 -2.01 -9.76 4.37
C PHE A 32 -0.83 -9.69 3.40
N ASP A 33 -0.81 -10.59 2.41
CA ASP A 33 0.19 -10.54 1.36
C ASP A 33 -0.21 -9.50 0.32
N SER A 34 0.50 -8.37 0.30
CA SER A 34 0.24 -7.31 -0.67
C SER A 34 0.55 -7.74 -2.12
N THR A 35 1.29 -8.81 -2.33
CA THR A 35 1.59 -9.33 -3.69
C THR A 35 0.37 -10.00 -4.33
N GLU A 36 -0.63 -10.39 -3.53
CA GLU A 36 -1.91 -10.92 -4.01
C GLU A 36 -2.90 -9.81 -4.40
N ALA A 37 -2.56 -8.54 -4.12
CA ALA A 37 -3.41 -7.42 -4.51
C ALA A 37 -3.39 -7.23 -6.03
N GLY A 38 -4.57 -7.07 -6.63
CA GLY A 38 -4.72 -6.80 -8.06
C GLY A 38 -5.94 -7.45 -8.67
N VAL A 39 -6.05 -7.35 -9.99
CA VAL A 39 -7.13 -7.98 -10.77
C VAL A 39 -6.65 -9.32 -11.31
N TYR A 40 -7.27 -10.41 -10.86
CA TYR A 40 -6.97 -11.79 -11.24
C TYR A 40 -8.26 -12.58 -11.55
N GLY A 41 -8.11 -13.82 -12.05
CA GLY A 41 -9.22 -14.72 -12.35
C GLY A 41 -9.71 -14.61 -13.79
N ASP A 42 -10.93 -14.10 -13.98
CA ASP A 42 -11.60 -14.07 -15.29
C ASP A 42 -10.78 -13.27 -16.33
N PRO A 43 -10.49 -13.84 -17.52
CA PRO A 43 -9.71 -13.15 -18.56
C PRO A 43 -10.36 -11.86 -19.07
N GLY A 44 -11.70 -11.81 -19.11
CA GLY A 44 -12.45 -10.60 -19.49
C GLY A 44 -12.28 -9.49 -18.47
N TRP A 45 -12.29 -9.84 -17.18
CA TRP A 45 -12.03 -8.93 -16.06
C TRP A 45 -10.60 -8.37 -16.08
N ILE A 46 -9.61 -9.24 -16.34
CA ILE A 46 -8.21 -8.83 -16.52
C ILE A 46 -8.05 -7.89 -17.73
N ARG A 47 -8.68 -8.23 -18.86
CA ARG A 47 -8.65 -7.37 -20.06
C ARG A 47 -9.23 -6.00 -19.75
N LYS A 48 -10.38 -5.96 -19.07
CA LYS A 48 -11.05 -4.71 -18.73
C LYS A 48 -10.17 -3.80 -17.87
N ALA A 49 -9.51 -4.36 -16.86
CA ALA A 49 -8.60 -3.60 -16.00
C ALA A 49 -7.42 -2.99 -16.77
N LYS A 50 -6.92 -3.67 -17.81
CA LYS A 50 -5.81 -3.21 -18.66
C LYS A 50 -6.20 -2.11 -19.67
N GLU A 51 -7.48 -1.86 -19.90
CA GLU A 51 -7.94 -0.84 -20.85
C GLU A 51 -7.74 0.60 -20.35
N VAL A 52 -7.53 0.79 -19.04
CA VAL A 52 -7.41 2.12 -18.45
C VAL A 52 -6.17 2.85 -18.97
N LYS A 53 -6.38 4.09 -19.44
CA LYS A 53 -5.30 5.03 -19.78
C LYS A 53 -5.35 6.18 -18.79
N TYR A 54 -4.37 6.24 -17.89
CA TYR A 54 -4.28 7.33 -16.94
C TYR A 54 -3.74 8.59 -17.62
N PRO A 55 -4.33 9.78 -17.37
CA PRO A 55 -3.71 11.02 -17.79
C PRO A 55 -2.37 11.21 -17.05
N PRO A 56 -1.46 12.05 -17.58
CA PRO A 56 -0.29 12.48 -16.84
C PRO A 56 -0.70 13.06 -15.48
N VAL A 57 0.10 12.79 -14.45
CA VAL A 57 -0.12 13.35 -13.11
C VAL A 57 0.08 14.86 -13.15
N GLU A 58 -0.94 15.62 -12.79
CA GLU A 58 -0.85 17.07 -12.56
C GLU A 58 -0.52 17.31 -11.08
N LEU A 59 0.70 17.78 -10.82
CA LEU A 59 1.11 18.14 -9.47
C LEU A 59 0.57 19.52 -9.10
N PRO A 60 0.15 19.74 -7.84
CA PRO A 60 -0.14 21.09 -7.37
C PRO A 60 1.14 21.95 -7.45
N PRO A 61 1.00 23.29 -7.53
CA PRO A 61 2.15 24.17 -7.44
C PRO A 61 2.90 23.93 -6.12
N PRO A 62 4.23 24.13 -6.10
CA PRO A 62 5.00 23.98 -4.88
C PRO A 62 4.47 24.94 -3.80
N PRO A 63 4.55 24.57 -2.51
CA PRO A 63 4.16 25.45 -1.43
C PRO A 63 4.97 26.76 -1.47
N PRO A 64 4.40 27.90 -1.01
CA PRO A 64 5.12 29.17 -0.99
C PRO A 64 6.38 29.08 -0.12
N SER A 65 7.44 29.81 -0.52
CA SER A 65 8.64 29.96 0.28
C SER A 65 8.29 30.55 1.66
N ARG A 66 8.87 29.98 2.72
CA ARG A 66 8.73 30.48 4.09
C ARG A 66 9.54 31.75 4.32
#